data_AF-A0AB34H7V3-F1
#
_entry.id   AF-A0AB34H7V3-F1
#
_cell.length_a   1.000
_cell.length_b   1.000
_cell.length_c   1.000
_cell.angle_alpha   90.00
_cell.angle_beta   90.00
_cell.angle_gamma   90.00
#
_symmetry.space_group_name_H-M   'P 1'
#
loop_
_entity.id
_entity.type
_entity.pdbx_description
1 polymer ?
#
loop_
_entity_poly.entity_id
_entity_poly.type
_entity_poly.pdbx_seq_one_letter_code
_entity_poly.pdbx_strand_id
1 'polypeptide(L)'
;MSETLETLIRQAENYTSILFCNTYRNTALEAAASVQEFFTDVGLYLFGADVNPEEFVNRFFDSLFPLVYNHLINPGDSSLEYSECIRMARRDISPFGNIPKRVLGQMGRSLLPSRTFLQALNLGIEVINTTDHLHFSKECSRALLRMQYCPHCQGLTLSKPCMGYCLNVVRGCLAHMAELNPHWRMYIRSLEELSDAMRGTYDIEHVLLNFHLLVSDAVMQAHLDGQKLLEQVSSHSMFTDFLELNN
;
A
#
# COMPACT_ATOMS: atom_id res chain seq x y z
N MET A 1 0.85 -9.30 -10.61
CA MET A 1 0.63 -8.83 -9.23
C MET A 1 0.31 -7.33 -9.19
N SER A 2 1.09 -6.46 -9.84
CA SER A 2 0.74 -5.02 -9.98
C SER A 2 -0.64 -4.82 -10.58
N GLU A 3 -0.90 -5.43 -11.74
CA GLU A 3 -2.19 -5.35 -12.46
C GLU A 3 -3.39 -5.82 -11.62
N THR A 4 -3.21 -6.87 -10.81
CA THR A 4 -4.24 -7.39 -9.91
C THR A 4 -4.56 -6.36 -8.81
N LEU A 5 -3.54 -5.72 -8.25
CA LEU A 5 -3.69 -4.73 -7.21
C LEU A 5 -4.27 -3.41 -7.74
N GLU A 6 -3.85 -2.97 -8.93
CA GLU A 6 -4.46 -1.82 -9.62
C GLU A 6 -5.95 -2.04 -9.87
N THR A 7 -6.33 -3.26 -10.29
CA THR A 7 -7.73 -3.64 -10.49
C THR A 7 -8.52 -3.59 -9.17
N LEU A 8 -7.92 -4.08 -8.08
CA LEU A 8 -8.51 -4.05 -6.74
C LEU A 8 -8.75 -2.62 -6.24
N ILE A 9 -7.75 -1.73 -6.38
CA ILE A 9 -7.85 -0.32 -6.00
C ILE A 9 -8.99 0.35 -6.77
N ARG A 10 -9.06 0.14 -8.10
CA ARG A 10 -10.13 0.67 -8.93
C ARG A 10 -11.51 0.15 -8.53
N GLN A 11 -11.62 -1.11 -8.11
CA GLN A 11 -12.88 -1.68 -7.61
C GLN A 11 -13.31 -1.02 -6.30
N ALA A 12 -12.39 -0.82 -5.36
CA ALA A 12 -12.67 -0.14 -4.10
C ALA A 12 -13.09 1.33 -4.30
N GLU A 13 -12.44 2.03 -5.24
CA GLU A 13 -12.81 3.38 -5.68
C GLU A 13 -14.23 3.40 -6.25
N ASN A 14 -14.55 2.46 -7.14
CA ASN A 14 -15.89 2.34 -7.71
C ASN A 14 -16.95 2.08 -6.65
N TYR A 15 -16.72 1.17 -5.69
CA TYR A 15 -17.68 0.91 -4.61
C TYR A 15 -17.92 2.14 -3.73
N THR A 16 -16.86 2.87 -3.42
CA THR A 16 -16.96 4.12 -2.65
C THR A 16 -17.70 5.19 -3.44
N SER A 17 -17.44 5.32 -4.74
CA SER A 17 -18.17 6.25 -5.61
C SER A 17 -19.65 5.88 -5.73
N ILE A 18 -19.97 4.60 -5.86
CA ILE A 18 -21.33 4.07 -5.91
C ILE A 18 -22.09 4.36 -4.61
N LEU A 19 -21.44 4.27 -3.45
CA LEU A 19 -22.05 4.66 -2.17
C LEU A 19 -22.56 6.10 -2.21
N PHE A 20 -21.73 7.04 -2.64
CA PHE A 20 -22.13 8.45 -2.73
C PHE A 20 -23.24 8.65 -3.78
N CYS A 21 -23.11 8.04 -4.96
CA CYS A 21 -24.11 8.14 -6.02
C CYS A 21 -25.48 7.55 -5.64
N ASN A 22 -25.52 6.48 -4.83
CA ASN A 22 -26.77 5.81 -4.50
C ASN A 22 -27.38 6.32 -3.19
N THR A 23 -26.57 6.47 -2.15
CA THR A 23 -27.03 6.77 -0.78
C THR A 23 -26.96 8.26 -0.46
N TYR A 24 -25.90 8.96 -0.88
CA TYR A 24 -25.63 10.35 -0.50
C TYR A 24 -25.62 11.30 -1.72
N ARG A 25 -26.63 11.16 -2.60
CA ARG A 25 -26.71 11.79 -3.94
C ARG A 25 -26.31 13.26 -4.00
N ASN A 26 -26.76 14.06 -3.04
CA ASN A 26 -26.51 15.51 -3.01
C ASN A 26 -25.03 15.85 -2.81
N THR A 27 -24.25 14.94 -2.22
CA THR A 27 -22.81 15.10 -1.97
C THR A 27 -21.94 14.42 -3.03
N ALA A 28 -22.53 13.69 -3.98
CA ALA A 28 -21.77 12.79 -4.86
C ALA A 28 -20.79 13.50 -5.79
N LEU A 29 -21.17 14.64 -6.37
CA LEU A 29 -20.29 15.44 -7.23
C LEU A 29 -19.12 16.04 -6.45
N GLU A 30 -19.39 16.54 -5.25
CA GLU A 30 -18.39 17.18 -4.39
C GLU A 30 -17.41 16.14 -3.79
N ALA A 31 -17.89 14.93 -3.46
CA ALA A 31 -17.07 13.85 -2.92
C ALA A 31 -16.19 13.17 -3.98
N ALA A 32 -16.54 13.24 -5.26
CA ALA A 32 -15.89 12.48 -6.33
C ALA A 32 -14.36 12.71 -6.38
N ALA A 33 -13.92 13.97 -6.30
CA ALA A 33 -12.50 14.31 -6.33
C ALA A 33 -11.75 13.74 -5.11
N SER A 34 -12.36 13.80 -3.92
CA SER A 34 -11.75 13.28 -2.69
C SER A 34 -11.66 11.74 -2.69
N VAL A 35 -12.65 11.06 -3.25
CA VAL A 35 -12.62 9.59 -3.42
C VAL A 35 -11.50 9.20 -4.39
N GLN A 36 -11.43 9.85 -5.56
CA GLN A 36 -10.41 9.57 -6.56
C GLN A 36 -8.99 9.84 -6.03
N GLU A 37 -8.78 10.98 -5.37
CA GLU A 37 -7.51 11.36 -4.76
C GLU A 37 -7.06 10.32 -3.74
N PHE A 38 -7.97 9.92 -2.84
CA PHE A 38 -7.69 8.92 -1.81
C PHE A 38 -7.19 7.59 -2.39
N PHE A 39 -7.87 7.05 -3.39
CA PHE A 39 -7.45 5.78 -4.00
C PHE A 39 -6.21 5.91 -4.89
N THR A 40 -5.97 7.10 -5.43
CA THR A 40 -4.70 7.43 -6.10
C THR A 40 -3.55 7.37 -5.10
N ASP A 41 -3.69 7.98 -3.92
CA ASP A 41 -2.67 7.95 -2.86
C ASP A 41 -2.42 6.54 -2.32
N VAL A 42 -3.47 5.73 -2.17
CA VAL A 42 -3.36 4.31 -1.81
C VAL A 42 -2.50 3.57 -2.84
N GLY A 43 -2.75 3.78 -4.13
CA GLY A 43 -1.94 3.20 -5.21
C GLY A 43 -0.50 3.67 -5.16
N LEU A 44 -0.27 4.98 -5.07
CA LEU A 44 1.07 5.57 -4.96
C LEU A 44 1.85 4.97 -3.78
N TYR A 45 1.22 4.86 -2.61
CA TYR A 45 1.83 4.24 -1.43
C TYR A 45 2.25 2.78 -1.68
N LEU A 46 1.33 1.98 -2.23
CA LEU A 46 1.57 0.55 -2.48
C LEU A 46 2.69 0.32 -3.50
N PHE A 47 2.77 1.17 -4.52
CA PHE A 47 3.80 1.10 -5.56
C PHE A 47 5.10 1.84 -5.21
N GLY A 48 5.25 2.28 -3.95
CA GLY A 48 6.53 2.68 -3.40
C GLY A 48 6.79 4.18 -3.35
N ALA A 49 5.82 5.03 -3.68
CA ALA A 49 5.92 6.46 -3.47
C ALA A 49 5.99 6.81 -1.96
N ASP A 50 6.61 7.94 -1.65
CA ASP A 50 6.74 8.45 -0.28
C ASP A 50 5.51 9.28 0.10
N VAL A 51 4.38 8.59 0.28
CA VAL A 51 3.11 9.18 0.72
C VAL A 51 2.78 8.61 2.10
N ASN A 52 2.21 9.42 2.99
CA ASN A 52 1.87 8.98 4.35
C ASN A 52 0.41 8.49 4.45
N PRO A 53 0.14 7.24 4.86
CA PRO A 53 -1.21 6.73 5.12
C PRO A 53 -2.04 7.55 6.09
N GLU A 54 -1.40 8.10 7.13
CA GLU A 54 -2.10 8.97 8.08
C GLU A 54 -2.56 10.27 7.40
N GLU A 55 -1.76 10.81 6.48
CA GLU A 55 -2.07 12.06 5.81
C GLU A 55 -3.24 11.93 4.85
N PHE A 56 -3.22 10.96 3.92
CA PHE A 56 -4.30 10.80 2.95
C PHE A 56 -5.61 10.31 3.60
N VAL A 57 -5.55 9.52 4.68
CA VAL A 57 -6.74 9.17 5.47
C VAL A 57 -7.32 10.41 6.15
N ASN A 58 -6.48 11.23 6.78
CA ASN A 58 -6.96 12.46 7.40
C ASN A 58 -7.51 13.44 6.37
N ARG A 59 -6.84 13.62 5.23
CA ARG A 59 -7.29 14.50 4.14
C ARG A 59 -8.64 14.07 3.60
N PHE A 60 -8.88 12.77 3.41
CA PHE A 60 -10.19 12.27 3.01
C PHE A 60 -11.30 12.64 4.00
N PHE A 61 -11.07 12.42 5.31
CA PHE A 61 -12.06 12.77 6.34
C PHE A 61 -12.19 14.28 6.58
N ASP A 62 -11.12 15.06 6.36
CA ASP A 62 -11.16 16.53 6.33
C ASP A 62 -12.10 17.00 5.21
N SER A 63 -11.97 16.46 4.01
CA SER A 63 -12.84 16.80 2.87
C SER A 63 -14.28 16.28 3.04
N LEU A 64 -14.47 15.14 3.71
CA LEU A 64 -15.79 14.55 3.90
C LEU A 64 -16.66 15.34 4.88
N PHE A 65 -16.08 15.92 5.93
CA PHE A 65 -16.87 16.51 7.01
C PHE A 65 -17.71 17.72 6.59
N PRO A 66 -17.20 18.72 5.85
CA PRO A 66 -18.03 19.82 5.35
C PRO A 66 -19.19 19.34 4.49
N LEU A 67 -18.99 18.30 3.67
CA LEU A 67 -20.05 17.72 2.83
C LEU A 67 -21.18 17.13 3.68
N VAL A 68 -20.82 16.33 4.67
CA VAL A 68 -21.78 15.73 5.60
C VAL A 68 -22.49 16.80 6.41
N TYR A 69 -21.76 17.79 6.91
CA TYR A 69 -22.32 18.85 7.72
C TYR A 69 -23.33 19.68 6.93
N ASN A 70 -22.94 20.20 5.76
CA ASN A 70 -23.77 21.12 4.96
C ASN A 70 -25.01 20.45 4.35
N HIS A 71 -24.93 19.15 4.02
CA HIS A 71 -26.03 18.47 3.34
C HIS A 71 -26.90 17.60 4.25
N LEU A 72 -26.39 17.14 5.40
CA LEU A 72 -27.11 16.21 6.29
C LEU A 72 -27.36 16.75 7.70
N ILE A 73 -26.60 17.74 8.17
CA ILE A 73 -26.71 18.27 9.54
C ILE A 73 -27.31 19.67 9.54
N ASN A 74 -26.75 20.59 8.74
CA ASN A 74 -27.19 21.98 8.63
C ASN A 74 -27.48 22.39 7.17
N PRO A 75 -28.52 21.83 6.53
CA PRO A 75 -28.91 22.21 5.18
C PRO A 75 -29.49 23.64 5.16
N GLY A 76 -28.63 24.63 4.89
CA GLY A 76 -29.06 26.03 4.80
C GLY A 76 -27.95 27.08 4.90
N ASP A 77 -26.78 26.74 5.46
CA ASP A 77 -25.65 27.67 5.62
C ASP A 77 -24.39 27.12 4.93
N SER A 78 -24.17 27.55 3.68
CA SER A 78 -23.20 26.96 2.75
C SER A 78 -22.18 27.97 2.23
N SER A 79 -21.72 28.92 3.06
CA SER A 79 -20.66 29.84 2.66
C SER A 79 -19.30 29.11 2.58
N LEU A 80 -18.44 29.55 1.65
CA LEU A 80 -17.11 28.94 1.43
C LEU A 80 -16.18 29.11 2.64
N GLU A 81 -16.23 30.26 3.30
CA GLU A 81 -15.43 30.56 4.50
C GLU A 81 -15.86 29.66 5.68
N TYR A 82 -17.15 29.39 5.80
CA TYR A 82 -17.69 28.48 6.82
C TYR A 82 -17.26 27.01 6.57
N SER A 83 -17.13 26.60 5.30
CA SER A 83 -16.67 25.25 4.93
C SER A 83 -15.21 24.97 5.37
N GLU A 84 -14.32 25.95 5.26
CA GLU A 84 -12.91 25.81 5.69
C GLU A 84 -12.82 25.76 7.22
N CYS A 85 -13.59 26.59 7.93
CA CYS A 85 -13.69 26.51 9.39
C CYS A 85 -14.19 25.13 9.85
N ILE A 86 -15.25 24.61 9.22
CA ILE A 86 -15.78 23.26 9.52
C ILE A 86 -14.70 22.20 9.29
N ARG A 87 -13.94 22.31 8.20
CA ARG A 87 -12.83 21.40 7.89
C ARG A 87 -11.78 21.39 9.00
N MET A 88 -11.37 22.55 9.47
CA MET A 88 -10.38 22.68 10.56
C MET A 88 -10.92 22.12 11.89
N ALA A 89 -12.20 22.39 12.19
CA ALA A 89 -12.86 21.95 13.42
C ALA A 89 -13.01 20.41 13.53
N ARG A 90 -12.94 19.70 12.39
CA ARG A 90 -13.10 18.23 12.30
C ARG A 90 -12.26 17.48 13.33
N ARG A 91 -11.00 17.88 13.52
CA ARG A 91 -10.05 17.16 14.39
C ARG A 91 -10.43 17.28 15.86
N ASP A 92 -10.85 18.46 16.29
CA ASP A 92 -11.19 18.74 17.68
C ASP A 92 -12.57 18.17 18.06
N ILE A 93 -13.52 18.26 17.13
CA ILE A 93 -14.91 17.85 17.34
C ILE A 93 -15.09 16.33 17.13
N SER A 94 -14.24 15.71 16.29
CA SER A 94 -14.27 14.28 15.99
C SER A 94 -15.66 13.76 15.54
N PRO A 95 -16.24 14.32 14.47
CA PRO A 95 -17.63 14.05 14.04
C PRO A 95 -17.88 12.59 13.61
N PHE A 96 -16.81 11.88 13.25
CA PHE A 96 -16.86 10.49 12.81
C PHE A 96 -16.47 9.50 13.92
N GLY A 97 -16.36 9.96 15.16
CA GLY A 97 -15.96 9.14 16.31
C GLY A 97 -14.61 8.45 16.09
N ASN A 98 -14.55 7.13 16.32
CA ASN A 98 -13.31 6.35 16.20
C ASN A 98 -13.04 5.83 14.77
N ILE A 99 -13.91 6.11 13.81
CA ILE A 99 -13.86 5.49 12.48
C ILE A 99 -12.60 5.87 11.70
N PRO A 100 -12.16 7.14 11.65
CA PRO A 100 -10.90 7.49 10.99
C PRO A 100 -9.69 6.74 11.56
N LYS A 101 -9.65 6.55 12.90
CA LYS A 101 -8.60 5.77 13.56
C LYS A 101 -8.68 4.28 13.21
N ARG A 102 -9.89 3.72 13.08
CA ARG A 102 -10.12 2.34 12.63
C ARG A 102 -9.65 2.14 11.19
N VAL A 103 -9.99 3.06 10.29
CA VAL A 103 -9.52 3.06 8.88
C VAL A 103 -8.00 3.07 8.86
N LEU A 104 -7.36 4.01 9.55
CA LEU A 104 -5.90 4.12 9.62
C LEU A 104 -5.26 2.83 10.15
N GLY A 105 -5.82 2.25 11.22
CA GLY A 105 -5.34 1.00 11.79
C GLY A 105 -5.47 -0.21 10.85
N GLN A 106 -6.58 -0.31 10.13
CA GLN A 106 -6.80 -1.39 9.15
C GLN A 106 -5.89 -1.23 7.92
N MET A 107 -5.79 -0.02 7.39
CA MET A 107 -4.90 0.29 6.27
C MET A 107 -3.44 0.10 6.62
N GLY A 108 -2.98 0.55 7.79
CA GLY A 108 -1.60 0.35 8.24
C GLY A 108 -1.23 -1.13 8.36
N ARG A 109 -2.14 -1.98 8.86
CA ARG A 109 -1.94 -3.43 8.98
C ARG A 109 -1.88 -4.15 7.62
N SER A 110 -2.42 -3.55 6.58
CA SER A 110 -2.64 -4.22 5.29
C SER A 110 -1.73 -3.70 4.19
N LEU A 111 -1.65 -2.37 4.06
CA LEU A 111 -0.90 -1.69 3.01
C LEU A 111 0.61 -1.83 3.20
N LEU A 112 1.12 -1.72 4.44
CA LEU A 112 2.56 -1.79 4.68
C LEU A 112 3.13 -3.17 4.33
N PRO A 113 2.58 -4.30 4.83
CA PRO A 113 3.02 -5.63 4.40
C PRO A 113 2.94 -5.83 2.88
N SER A 114 1.86 -5.33 2.25
CA SER A 114 1.66 -5.43 0.79
C SER A 114 2.71 -4.64 -0.01
N ARG A 115 3.03 -3.41 0.42
CA ARG A 115 4.11 -2.59 -0.13
C ARG A 115 5.46 -3.28 0.04
N THR A 116 5.78 -3.76 1.24
CA THR A 116 7.04 -4.47 1.51
C THR A 116 7.17 -5.73 0.67
N PHE A 117 6.07 -6.47 0.47
CA PHE A 117 6.06 -7.68 -0.36
C PHE A 117 6.31 -7.36 -1.84
N LEU A 118 5.67 -6.32 -2.37
CA LEU A 118 5.94 -5.80 -3.73
C LEU A 118 7.39 -5.39 -3.92
N GLN A 119 7.93 -4.60 -2.98
CA GLN A 119 9.31 -4.14 -3.01
C GLN A 119 10.30 -5.32 -2.94
N ALA A 120 10.04 -6.28 -2.06
CA ALA A 120 10.84 -7.49 -1.94
C ALA A 120 10.85 -8.26 -3.27
N LEU A 121 9.69 -8.51 -3.88
CA LEU A 121 9.60 -9.17 -5.19
C LEU A 121 10.40 -8.45 -6.28
N ASN A 122 10.32 -7.12 -6.34
CA ASN A 122 11.10 -6.34 -7.31
C ASN A 122 12.60 -6.48 -7.06
N LEU A 123 13.05 -6.45 -5.81
CA LEU A 123 14.44 -6.72 -5.45
C LEU A 123 14.85 -8.16 -5.83
N GLY A 124 13.97 -9.13 -5.62
CA GLY A 124 14.21 -10.52 -6.04
C GLY A 124 14.43 -10.64 -7.55
N ILE A 125 13.63 -9.93 -8.35
CA ILE A 125 13.80 -9.85 -9.82
C ILE A 125 15.15 -9.22 -10.17
N GLU A 126 15.53 -8.12 -9.51
CA GLU A 126 16.82 -7.45 -9.74
C GLU A 126 18.01 -8.36 -9.42
N VAL A 127 17.96 -9.10 -8.30
CA VAL A 127 18.99 -10.07 -7.92
C VAL A 127 19.10 -11.19 -8.95
N ILE A 128 17.97 -11.75 -9.40
CA ILE A 128 17.96 -12.79 -10.44
C ILE A 128 18.56 -12.25 -11.74
N ASN A 129 18.12 -11.10 -12.22
CA ASN A 129 18.63 -10.49 -13.45
C ASN A 129 20.14 -10.18 -13.36
N THR A 130 20.61 -9.74 -12.19
CA THR A 130 22.04 -9.46 -11.97
C THR A 130 22.87 -10.74 -11.94
N THR A 131 22.30 -11.84 -11.43
CA THR A 131 23.01 -13.13 -11.29
C THR A 131 22.88 -14.04 -12.50
N ASP A 132 21.96 -13.76 -13.43
CA ASP A 132 21.78 -14.51 -14.69
C ASP A 132 23.00 -14.38 -15.62
N HIS A 133 23.74 -13.28 -15.52
CA HIS A 133 24.97 -13.05 -16.28
C HIS A 133 26.21 -13.61 -15.57
N LEU A 134 26.30 -14.95 -15.52
CA LEU A 134 27.45 -15.68 -14.98
C LEU A 134 28.71 -15.49 -15.85
N HIS A 135 29.65 -14.67 -15.40
CA HIS A 135 30.97 -14.56 -16.01
C HIS A 135 31.93 -15.61 -15.43
N PHE A 136 32.26 -16.63 -16.22
CA PHE A 136 33.28 -17.60 -15.83
C PHE A 136 34.68 -16.99 -15.91
N SER A 137 35.46 -17.15 -14.85
CA SER A 137 36.87 -16.76 -14.86
C SER A 137 37.68 -17.57 -15.88
N LYS A 138 38.86 -17.08 -16.24
CA LYS A 138 39.79 -17.84 -17.11
C LYS A 138 40.20 -19.16 -16.46
N GLU A 139 40.33 -19.16 -15.14
CA GLU A 139 40.66 -20.33 -14.33
C GLU A 139 39.54 -21.37 -14.38
N CYS A 140 38.29 -20.94 -14.19
CA CYS A 140 37.11 -21.81 -14.34
C CYS A 140 37.01 -22.38 -15.76
N SER A 141 37.16 -21.52 -16.78
CA SER A 141 37.12 -21.94 -18.19
C SER A 141 38.17 -23.03 -18.48
N ARG A 142 39.40 -22.86 -17.96
CA ARG A 142 40.46 -23.86 -18.09
C ARG A 142 40.15 -25.15 -17.32
N ALA A 143 39.57 -25.05 -16.13
CA ALA A 143 39.20 -26.20 -15.32
C ALA A 143 38.08 -27.03 -15.99
N LEU A 144 37.06 -26.37 -16.54
CA LEU A 144 35.99 -26.99 -17.31
C LEU A 144 36.53 -27.66 -18.58
N LEU A 145 37.39 -26.97 -19.34
CA LEU A 145 38.03 -27.55 -20.53
C LEU A 145 38.83 -28.80 -20.20
N ARG A 146 39.62 -28.77 -19.11
CA ARG A 146 40.38 -29.95 -18.65
C ARG A 146 39.48 -31.10 -18.27
N MET A 147 38.42 -30.82 -17.51
CA MET A 147 37.47 -31.82 -17.07
C MET A 147 36.70 -32.47 -18.24
N GLN A 148 36.30 -31.67 -19.23
CA GLN A 148 35.43 -32.10 -20.32
C GLN A 148 36.20 -32.70 -21.51
N TYR A 149 37.34 -32.11 -21.90
CA TYR A 149 37.97 -32.40 -23.20
C TYR A 149 39.37 -33.04 -23.12
N CYS A 150 40.12 -32.90 -22.02
CA CYS A 150 41.43 -33.56 -21.92
C CYS A 150 41.40 -35.08 -22.08
N PRO A 151 40.39 -35.83 -21.60
CA PRO A 151 40.30 -37.27 -21.85
C PRO A 151 40.28 -37.61 -23.34
N HIS A 152 39.57 -36.83 -24.16
CA HIS A 152 39.53 -37.02 -25.61
C HIS A 152 40.91 -36.82 -26.25
N CYS A 153 41.65 -35.77 -25.84
CA CYS A 153 43.02 -35.53 -26.32
C CYS A 153 44.00 -36.65 -25.93
N GLN A 154 43.69 -37.39 -24.86
CA GLN A 154 44.46 -38.53 -24.38
C GLN A 154 44.00 -39.87 -24.97
N GLY A 155 43.02 -39.87 -25.89
CA GLY A 155 42.46 -41.08 -26.50
C GLY A 155 41.38 -41.79 -25.65
N LEU A 156 40.97 -41.20 -24.53
CA LEU A 156 39.95 -41.73 -23.61
C LEU A 156 38.55 -41.18 -23.96
N THR A 157 38.04 -41.49 -25.15
CA THR A 157 36.82 -40.87 -25.69
C THR A 157 35.50 -41.32 -25.03
N LEU A 158 35.51 -42.43 -24.31
CA LEU A 158 34.34 -42.99 -23.61
C LEU A 158 34.35 -42.68 -22.10
N SER A 159 35.41 -42.03 -21.60
CA SER A 159 35.57 -41.76 -20.18
C SER A 159 34.80 -40.51 -19.76
N LYS A 160 34.05 -40.60 -18.66
CA LYS A 160 33.36 -39.46 -18.05
C LYS A 160 34.15 -38.97 -16.83
N PRO A 161 34.14 -37.66 -16.53
CA PRO A 161 34.76 -37.15 -15.31
C PRO A 161 34.09 -37.77 -14.08
N CYS A 162 34.91 -38.10 -13.07
CA CYS A 162 34.42 -38.60 -11.79
C CYS A 162 33.44 -37.60 -11.16
N MET A 163 32.41 -38.08 -10.47
CA MET A 163 31.44 -37.22 -9.79
C MET A 163 32.12 -36.18 -8.88
N GLY A 164 33.07 -36.62 -8.05
CA GLY A 164 33.81 -35.72 -7.15
C GLY A 164 34.65 -34.68 -7.89
N TYR A 165 35.27 -35.05 -9.02
CA TYR A 165 36.03 -34.10 -9.84
C TYR A 165 35.10 -33.06 -10.49
N CYS A 166 33.97 -33.51 -11.03
CA CYS A 166 32.94 -32.64 -11.59
C CYS A 166 32.44 -31.62 -10.57
N LEU A 167 32.03 -32.10 -9.39
CA LEU A 167 31.54 -31.24 -8.32
C LEU A 167 32.58 -30.21 -7.87
N ASN A 168 33.85 -30.59 -7.78
CA ASN A 168 34.91 -29.65 -7.37
C ASN A 168 35.14 -28.56 -8.42
N VAL A 169 35.15 -28.91 -9.71
CA VAL A 169 35.29 -27.91 -10.79
C VAL A 169 34.09 -26.96 -10.81
N VAL A 170 32.86 -27.50 -10.76
CA VAL A 170 31.65 -26.67 -10.79
C VAL A 170 31.53 -25.77 -9.55
N ARG A 171 31.86 -26.27 -8.36
CA ARG A 171 31.90 -25.45 -7.13
C ARG A 171 32.88 -24.30 -7.23
N GLY A 172 34.07 -24.53 -7.79
CA GLY A 172 35.04 -23.46 -8.02
C GLY A 172 34.53 -22.42 -9.01
N CYS A 173 33.85 -22.86 -10.07
CA CYS A 173 33.25 -21.98 -11.08
C CYS A 173 32.07 -21.14 -10.55
N LEU A 174 31.28 -21.70 -9.62
CA LEU A 174 30.08 -21.06 -9.06
C LEU A 174 30.29 -20.53 -7.64
N ALA A 175 31.54 -20.35 -7.21
CA ALA A 175 31.87 -19.96 -5.84
C ALA A 175 31.15 -18.66 -5.42
N HIS A 176 31.11 -17.66 -6.30
CA HIS A 176 30.47 -16.38 -6.01
C HIS A 176 28.94 -16.52 -5.86
N MET A 177 28.31 -17.40 -6.64
CA MET A 177 26.88 -17.69 -6.51
C MET A 177 26.57 -18.52 -5.26
N ALA A 178 27.50 -19.38 -4.86
CA ALA A 178 27.37 -20.15 -3.63
C ALA A 178 27.35 -19.26 -2.38
N GLU A 179 28.06 -18.12 -2.39
CA GLU A 179 28.02 -17.12 -1.31
C GLU A 179 26.65 -16.45 -1.18
N LEU A 180 25.93 -16.26 -2.28
CA LEU A 180 24.58 -15.66 -2.26
C LEU A 180 23.50 -16.63 -1.76
N ASN A 181 23.65 -17.94 -2.00
CA ASN A 181 22.66 -18.96 -1.66
C ASN A 181 22.11 -18.91 -0.22
N PRO A 182 22.90 -18.74 0.87
CA PRO A 182 22.35 -18.62 2.22
C PRO A 182 21.45 -17.38 2.38
N HIS A 183 21.86 -16.24 1.83
CA HIS A 183 21.07 -15.00 1.87
C HIS A 183 19.80 -15.13 1.04
N TRP A 184 19.88 -15.74 -0.14
CA TRP A 184 18.73 -16.01 -0.98
C TRP A 184 17.70 -16.91 -0.30
N ARG A 185 18.14 -17.97 0.38
CA ARG A 185 17.25 -18.85 1.15
C ARG A 185 16.55 -18.14 2.29
N MET A 186 17.28 -17.27 3.02
CA MET A 186 16.70 -16.45 4.07
C MET A 186 15.67 -15.47 3.48
N TYR A 187 16.00 -14.81 2.37
CA TYR A 187 15.10 -13.91 1.66
C TYR A 187 13.79 -14.60 1.25
N ILE A 188 13.86 -15.78 0.61
CA ILE A 188 12.67 -16.54 0.20
C ILE A 188 11.81 -16.91 1.41
N ARG A 189 12.44 -17.39 2.50
CA ARG A 189 11.71 -17.72 3.73
C ARG A 189 11.02 -16.50 4.34
N SER A 190 11.70 -15.36 4.43
CA SER A 190 11.10 -14.11 4.93
C SER A 190 9.94 -13.64 4.05
N LEU A 191 10.04 -13.86 2.73
CA LEU A 191 8.98 -13.52 1.79
C LEU A 191 7.75 -14.44 1.95
N GLU A 192 7.96 -15.72 2.22
CA GLU A 192 6.90 -16.68 2.56
C GLU A 192 6.20 -16.28 3.87
N GLU A 193 6.97 -15.99 4.92
CA GLU A 193 6.45 -15.53 6.21
C GLU A 193 5.63 -14.24 6.07
N LEU A 194 6.09 -13.29 5.24
CA LEU A 194 5.35 -12.06 4.94
C LEU A 194 4.06 -12.34 4.15
N SER A 195 4.12 -13.21 3.14
CA SER A 195 2.96 -13.63 2.35
C SER A 195 1.87 -14.27 3.21
N ASP A 196 2.26 -15.09 4.19
CA ASP A 196 1.33 -15.69 5.15
C ASP A 196 0.75 -14.64 6.11
N ALA A 197 1.56 -13.69 6.59
CA ALA A 197 1.10 -12.58 7.44
C ALA A 197 0.13 -11.63 6.71
N MET A 198 0.22 -11.52 5.38
CA MET A 198 -0.71 -10.75 4.56
C MET A 198 -2.09 -11.39 4.45
N ARG A 199 -2.24 -12.69 4.77
CA ARG A 199 -3.52 -13.39 4.76
C ARG A 199 -4.20 -13.26 6.13
N GLY A 200 -5.45 -12.79 6.17
CA GLY A 200 -6.19 -12.70 7.43
C GLY A 200 -7.38 -11.76 7.37
N THR A 201 -7.95 -11.46 8.54
CA THR A 201 -9.17 -10.62 8.67
C THR A 201 -9.02 -9.18 8.18
N TYR A 202 -7.79 -8.73 7.89
CA TYR A 202 -7.47 -7.41 7.37
C TYR A 202 -6.49 -7.50 6.19
N ASP A 203 -6.64 -8.52 5.35
CA ASP A 203 -5.93 -8.53 4.07
C ASP A 203 -6.33 -7.34 3.20
N ILE A 204 -5.51 -7.05 2.18
CA ILE A 204 -5.63 -5.83 1.39
C ILE A 204 -6.92 -5.78 0.58
N GLU A 205 -7.39 -6.94 0.12
CA GLU A 205 -8.66 -7.05 -0.58
C GLU A 205 -9.82 -6.69 0.34
N HIS A 206 -9.85 -7.28 1.54
CA HIS A 206 -10.87 -7.00 2.53
C HIS A 206 -10.87 -5.52 2.94
N VAL A 207 -9.71 -4.94 3.27
CA VAL A 207 -9.64 -3.54 3.75
C VAL A 207 -10.06 -2.56 2.65
N LEU A 208 -9.59 -2.74 1.43
CA LEU A 208 -9.92 -1.82 0.32
C LEU A 208 -11.38 -1.98 -0.11
N LEU A 209 -11.85 -3.20 -0.36
CA LEU A 209 -13.23 -3.42 -0.84
C LEU A 209 -14.29 -3.06 0.20
N ASN A 210 -13.98 -3.07 1.50
CA ASN A 210 -14.92 -2.67 2.55
C ASN A 210 -14.76 -1.21 3.01
N PHE A 211 -13.87 -0.43 2.37
CA PHE A 211 -13.67 0.98 2.74
C PHE A 211 -14.98 1.78 2.67
N HIS A 212 -15.80 1.56 1.63
CA HIS A 212 -17.09 2.25 1.48
C HIS A 212 -18.03 1.99 2.68
N LEU A 213 -17.96 0.83 3.33
CA LEU A 213 -18.77 0.56 4.52
C LEU A 213 -18.33 1.42 5.70
N LEU A 214 -17.01 1.60 5.89
CA LEU A 214 -16.48 2.50 6.93
C LEU A 214 -16.84 3.95 6.65
N VAL A 215 -16.87 4.37 5.38
CA VAL A 215 -17.35 5.70 4.99
C VAL A 215 -18.84 5.84 5.32
N SER A 216 -19.66 4.84 5.01
CA SER A 216 -21.09 4.82 5.34
C SER A 216 -21.33 4.90 6.85
N ASP A 217 -20.57 4.13 7.64
CA ASP A 217 -20.61 4.17 9.12
C ASP A 217 -20.22 5.56 9.63
N ALA A 218 -19.21 6.21 9.03
CA ALA A 218 -18.77 7.54 9.43
C ALA A 218 -19.86 8.59 9.20
N VAL A 219 -20.46 8.59 8.01
CA VAL A 219 -21.57 9.50 7.68
C VAL A 219 -22.76 9.25 8.61
N MET A 220 -23.08 7.99 8.89
CA MET A 220 -24.15 7.64 9.83
C MET A 220 -23.86 8.13 11.26
N GLN A 221 -22.64 7.93 11.75
CA GLN A 221 -22.21 8.40 13.07
C GLN A 221 -22.39 9.93 13.19
N ALA A 222 -21.89 10.68 12.21
CA ALA A 222 -22.02 12.14 12.20
C ALA A 222 -23.48 12.58 12.12
N HIS A 223 -24.32 11.87 11.36
CA HIS A 223 -25.75 12.17 11.28
C HIS A 223 -26.46 11.95 12.62
N LEU A 224 -26.16 10.85 13.33
CA LEU A 224 -26.70 10.56 14.65
C LEU A 224 -26.28 11.60 15.69
N ASP A 225 -25.05 12.09 15.61
CA ASP A 225 -24.52 13.13 16.50
C ASP A 225 -24.88 14.56 16.05
N GLY A 226 -25.73 14.72 15.03
CA GLY A 226 -25.94 15.99 14.33
C GLY A 226 -26.26 17.20 15.22
N GLN A 227 -27.16 17.06 16.20
CA GLN A 227 -27.51 18.16 17.13
C GLN A 227 -26.31 18.61 17.98
N LYS A 228 -25.54 17.65 18.49
CA LYS A 228 -24.31 17.94 19.24
C LYS A 228 -23.28 18.62 18.34
N LEU A 229 -23.17 18.18 17.09
CA LEU A 229 -22.24 18.77 16.12
C LEU A 229 -22.62 20.22 15.75
N LEU A 230 -23.91 20.55 15.62
CA LEU A 230 -24.37 21.92 15.43
C LEU A 230 -23.89 22.86 16.54
N GLU A 231 -24.06 22.44 17.80
CA GLU A 231 -23.62 23.21 18.97
C GLU A 231 -22.10 23.36 19.01
N GLN A 232 -21.37 22.26 18.79
CA GLN A 232 -19.91 22.25 18.83
C GLN A 232 -19.30 23.11 17.71
N VAL A 233 -19.81 23.03 16.49
CA VAL A 233 -19.34 23.85 15.35
C VAL A 233 -19.64 25.33 15.59
N SER A 234 -20.85 25.67 16.08
CA SER A 234 -21.20 27.06 16.40
C SER A 234 -20.31 27.65 17.49
N SER A 235 -19.93 26.84 18.49
CA SER A 235 -19.01 27.27 19.55
C SER A 235 -17.57 27.46 19.04
N HIS A 236 -17.16 26.61 18.09
CA HIS A 236 -15.81 26.65 17.51
C HIS A 236 -15.66 27.85 16.56
N SER A 237 -16.66 28.14 15.73
CA SER A 237 -16.66 29.30 14.83
C SER A 237 -16.64 30.63 15.58
N MET A 238 -17.40 30.76 16.68
CA MET A 238 -17.31 31.96 17.53
C MET A 238 -15.93 32.13 18.17
N PHE A 239 -15.24 31.03 18.46
CA PHE A 239 -13.91 31.07 19.06
C PHE A 239 -12.83 31.46 18.04
N THR A 240 -12.91 30.98 16.79
CA THR A 240 -12.02 31.40 15.71
C THR A 240 -12.21 32.88 15.38
N ASP A 241 -13.45 33.36 15.29
CA ASP A 241 -13.75 34.77 15.04
C ASP A 241 -13.20 35.68 16.17
N PHE A 242 -13.28 35.22 17.42
CA PHE A 242 -12.72 35.94 18.57
C PHE A 242 -11.19 35.98 18.55
N LEU A 243 -10.51 34.95 18.04
CA LEU A 243 -9.06 34.92 17.90
C LEU A 243 -8.57 35.81 16.75
N GLU A 244 -9.31 35.88 15.63
CA GLU A 244 -8.99 36.76 14.51
C GLU A 244 -9.21 38.25 14.83
N LEU A 245 -10.20 38.59 15.68
CA LEU A 245 -10.46 39.97 16.11
C LEU A 245 -9.45 40.50 17.16
N ASN A 246 -8.66 39.63 17.78
CA ASN A 246 -7.72 39.99 18.86
C ASN A 246 -6.24 39.84 18.46
N ASN A 247 -5.95 39.65 17.16
CA ASN A 247 -4.61 39.67 16.55
C ASN A 247 -4.51 40.78 15.49
#